data_AF-A0A4P2PU37-F1
#
_entry.id   AF-A0A4P2PU37-F1
#
_cell.length_a   1.000
_cell.length_b   1.000
_cell.length_c   1.000
_cell.angle_alpha   90.00
_cell.angle_beta   90.00
_cell.angle_gamma   90.00
#
_symmetry.space_group_name_H-M   'P 1'
#
loop_
_entity.id
_entity.type
_entity.pdbx_description
1 polymer ?
#
loop_
_entity_poly.entity_id
_entity_poly.type
_entity_poly.pdbx_seq_one_letter_code
_entity_poly.pdbx_strand_id
1 'polypeptide(L)'
;MPMDSIIAWAVSLMVAWAPPGLSLIKDAIETPEEGRARYHEIARAAAQVAYDPEQKPVFGGPRGRAETLALLLSIASYESGYRRDVDLGLGKLARGEGVDSCLLQVRVGAGKTREGWSHDDLVKDREKCFRAGLSLIRKSFGACRKQALLDRLSAYTRGRCIEDDKLSRARIGRALRAKRAPMTDEAVLASMPKPEPKPEPIAPPSGPPAAGNGNDS
;
A
#
# COMPACT_ATOMS: atom_id res chain seq x y z
N MET A 1 -18.26 -5.63 12.84
CA MET A 1 -17.60 -5.39 11.55
C MET A 1 -16.14 -5.83 11.67
N PRO A 2 -15.77 -7.03 11.15
CA PRO A 2 -14.41 -7.56 11.31
C PRO A 2 -13.31 -6.67 10.72
N MET A 3 -13.61 -5.94 9.64
CA MET A 3 -12.68 -4.96 9.07
C MET A 3 -12.36 -3.83 10.05
N ASP A 4 -13.33 -3.32 10.80
CA ASP A 4 -13.08 -2.25 11.78
C ASP A 4 -12.17 -2.71 12.92
N SER A 5 -12.24 -4.00 13.30
CA SER A 5 -11.32 -4.58 14.29
C SER A 5 -9.88 -4.64 13.76
N ILE A 6 -9.70 -4.93 12.48
CA ILE A 6 -8.39 -4.88 11.81
C ILE A 6 -7.90 -3.43 11.69
N ILE A 7 -8.76 -2.48 11.34
CA ILE A 7 -8.40 -1.06 11.24
C ILE A 7 -7.99 -0.53 12.62
N ALA A 8 -8.77 -0.78 13.67
CA ALA A 8 -8.44 -0.36 15.03
C ALA A 8 -7.11 -0.98 15.51
N TRP A 9 -6.87 -2.26 15.21
CA TRP A 9 -5.59 -2.91 15.45
C TRP A 9 -4.44 -2.22 14.70
N ALA A 10 -4.61 -1.93 13.41
CA ALA A 10 -3.63 -1.23 12.59
C ALA A 10 -3.31 0.18 13.13
N VAL A 11 -4.33 0.96 13.49
CA VAL A 11 -4.16 2.27 14.14
C VAL A 11 -3.37 2.15 15.44
N SER A 12 -3.63 1.12 16.25
CA SER A 12 -2.88 0.88 17.49
C SER A 12 -1.38 0.65 17.24
N LEU A 13 -1.02 -0.02 16.14
CA LEU A 13 0.37 -0.18 15.73
C LEU A 13 0.98 1.15 15.31
N MET A 14 0.26 1.93 14.49
CA MET A 14 0.73 3.23 13.99
C MET A 14 1.00 4.20 15.14
N VAL A 15 0.06 4.33 16.09
CA VAL A 15 0.22 5.20 17.27
C VAL A 15 1.39 4.74 18.15
N ALA A 16 1.59 3.44 18.31
CA ALA A 16 2.72 2.90 19.08
C ALA A 16 4.08 3.16 18.42
N TRP A 17 4.14 3.24 17.08
CA TRP A 17 5.39 3.45 16.34
C TRP A 17 5.70 4.93 16.07
N ALA A 18 4.68 5.75 15.93
CA ALA A 18 4.79 7.19 15.68
C ALA A 18 3.54 7.89 16.24
N PRO A 19 3.58 8.42 17.48
CA PRO A 19 2.46 9.16 18.03
C PRO A 19 2.17 10.44 17.21
N PRO A 20 0.89 10.73 16.87
CA PRO A 20 0.54 11.94 16.11
C PRO A 20 0.69 13.22 16.93
N GLY A 21 0.83 14.35 16.23
CA GLY A 21 0.92 15.68 16.84
C GLY A 21 2.28 16.07 17.40
N LEU A 22 3.34 15.31 17.10
CA LEU A 22 4.70 15.59 17.55
C LEU A 22 5.59 16.31 16.50
N SER A 23 5.07 16.54 15.29
CA SER A 23 5.86 17.14 14.22
C SER A 23 6.07 18.64 14.45
N LEU A 24 7.28 19.11 14.18
CA LEU A 24 7.63 20.54 14.19
C LEU A 24 7.72 21.15 12.78
N ILE A 25 7.51 20.33 11.74
CA ILE A 25 7.52 20.79 10.36
C ILE A 25 6.21 21.49 10.07
N LYS A 26 6.26 22.78 9.68
CA LYS A 26 5.09 23.65 9.46
C LYS A 26 3.90 22.96 8.77
N ASP A 27 4.12 22.32 7.62
CA ASP A 27 3.05 21.71 6.82
C ASP A 27 2.57 20.36 7.40
N ALA A 28 3.29 19.81 8.37
CA ALA A 28 3.01 18.54 9.03
C ALA A 28 2.44 18.70 10.45
N ILE A 29 2.30 19.93 10.95
CA ILE A 29 1.68 20.22 12.25
C ILE A 29 0.19 19.86 12.16
N GLU A 30 -0.26 19.08 13.13
CA GLU A 30 -1.65 18.71 13.38
C GLU A 30 -1.79 18.42 14.88
N THR A 31 -3.00 18.47 15.41
CA THR A 31 -3.27 18.03 16.78
C THR A 31 -3.17 16.49 16.88
N PRO A 32 -2.95 15.93 18.08
CA PRO A 32 -3.00 14.48 18.29
C PRO A 32 -4.32 13.84 17.85
N GLU A 33 -5.44 14.55 18.00
CA GLU A 33 -6.78 14.11 17.62
C GLU A 33 -6.96 14.08 16.10
N GLU A 34 -6.56 15.15 15.40
CA GLU A 34 -6.56 15.21 13.93
C GLU A 34 -5.67 14.12 13.34
N GLY A 35 -4.47 13.93 13.89
CA GLY A 35 -3.54 12.90 13.43
C GLY A 35 -4.06 11.48 13.69
N ARG A 36 -4.75 11.24 14.82
CA ARG A 36 -5.43 9.95 15.07
C ARG A 36 -6.54 9.69 14.06
N ALA A 37 -7.36 10.69 13.74
CA ALA A 37 -8.39 10.55 12.70
C ALA A 37 -7.77 10.26 11.33
N ARG A 38 -6.67 10.94 10.98
CA ARG A 38 -5.92 10.67 9.75
C ARG A 38 -5.30 9.28 9.72
N TYR A 39 -4.81 8.78 10.86
CA TYR A 39 -4.29 7.41 10.98
C TYR A 39 -5.38 6.37 10.72
N HIS A 40 -6.63 6.62 11.12
CA HIS A 40 -7.76 5.76 10.74
C HIS A 40 -7.94 5.67 9.23
N GLU A 41 -7.87 6.79 8.51
CA GLU A 41 -7.98 6.81 7.04
C GLU A 41 -6.81 6.10 6.36
N ILE A 42 -5.58 6.28 6.87
CA ILE A 42 -4.40 5.56 6.39
C ILE A 42 -4.55 4.05 6.62
N ALA A 43 -4.93 3.64 7.83
CA ALA A 43 -5.11 2.26 8.21
C ALA A 43 -6.22 1.59 7.38
N ARG A 44 -7.33 2.30 7.12
CA ARG A 44 -8.42 1.85 6.25
C ARG A 44 -7.91 1.58 4.84
N ALA A 45 -7.23 2.53 4.21
CA ALA A 45 -6.68 2.37 2.87
C ALA A 45 -5.66 1.23 2.78
N ALA A 46 -4.75 1.13 3.76
CA ALA A 46 -3.79 0.04 3.82
C ALA A 46 -4.47 -1.33 3.99
N ALA A 47 -5.50 -1.41 4.83
CA ALA A 47 -6.27 -2.63 5.05
C ALA A 47 -7.06 -3.04 3.81
N GLN A 48 -7.70 -2.09 3.12
CA GLN A 48 -8.38 -2.35 1.84
C GLN A 48 -7.42 -2.99 0.82
N VAL A 49 -6.19 -2.48 0.70
CA VAL A 49 -5.19 -3.04 -0.22
C VAL A 49 -4.67 -4.41 0.26
N ALA A 50 -4.38 -4.57 1.55
CA ALA A 50 -3.87 -5.83 2.08
C ALA A 50 -4.91 -6.97 2.03
N TYR A 51 -6.20 -6.65 2.14
CA TYR A 51 -7.32 -7.58 2.11
C TYR A 51 -8.03 -7.70 0.77
N ASP A 52 -7.62 -6.91 -0.24
CA ASP A 52 -8.13 -7.06 -1.60
C ASP A 52 -7.85 -8.49 -2.12
N PRO A 53 -8.89 -9.26 -2.52
CA PRO A 53 -8.73 -10.62 -3.02
C PRO A 53 -7.85 -10.70 -4.28
N GLU A 54 -7.81 -9.65 -5.10
CA GLU A 54 -6.99 -9.56 -6.31
C GLU A 54 -5.51 -9.29 -6.00
N GLN A 55 -5.20 -8.87 -4.77
CA GLN A 55 -3.83 -8.66 -4.31
C GLN A 55 -3.32 -9.90 -3.58
N LYS A 56 -2.21 -10.45 -4.07
CA LYS A 56 -1.49 -11.53 -3.38
C LYS A 56 -0.71 -10.94 -2.19
N PRO A 57 -0.90 -11.46 -0.96
CA PRO A 57 -0.12 -11.01 0.19
C PRO A 57 1.37 -11.37 0.06
N VAL A 58 2.22 -10.67 0.80
CA VAL A 58 3.66 -10.92 0.88
C VAL A 58 3.95 -12.16 1.71
N PHE A 59 3.22 -12.32 2.82
CA PHE A 59 3.31 -13.47 3.70
C PHE A 59 2.17 -14.46 3.45
N GLY A 60 2.40 -15.72 3.81
CA GLY A 60 1.40 -16.79 3.73
C GLY A 60 0.78 -17.13 5.09
N GLY A 61 -0.02 -18.19 5.14
CA GLY A 61 -0.63 -18.69 6.36
C GLY A 61 -1.92 -17.96 6.78
N PRO A 62 -2.52 -18.33 7.93
CA PRO A 62 -3.85 -17.87 8.34
C PRO A 62 -3.98 -16.36 8.63
N ARG A 63 -2.86 -15.63 8.64
CA ARG A 63 -2.77 -14.19 8.90
C ARG A 63 -1.79 -13.49 7.95
N GLY A 64 -1.48 -14.10 6.81
CA GLY A 64 -0.52 -13.55 5.85
C GLY A 64 -0.90 -12.15 5.33
N ARG A 65 -2.19 -11.84 5.19
CA ARG A 65 -2.69 -10.51 4.84
C ARG A 65 -2.55 -9.52 5.99
N ALA A 66 -2.88 -9.91 7.22
CA ALA A 66 -2.61 -9.08 8.40
C ALA A 66 -1.11 -8.78 8.58
N GLU A 67 -0.24 -9.77 8.39
CA GLU A 67 1.21 -9.58 8.43
C GLU A 67 1.69 -8.68 7.29
N THR A 68 1.07 -8.79 6.11
CA THR A 68 1.34 -7.90 4.97
C THR A 68 0.92 -6.46 5.29
N LEU A 69 -0.23 -6.26 5.92
CA LEU A 69 -0.70 -4.96 6.42
C LEU A 69 0.29 -4.37 7.44
N ALA A 70 0.73 -5.15 8.42
CA ALA A 70 1.73 -4.72 9.40
C ALA A 70 3.06 -4.34 8.72
N LEU A 71 3.47 -5.04 7.66
CA LEU A 71 4.66 -4.68 6.89
C LEU A 71 4.49 -3.38 6.13
N LEU A 72 3.36 -3.17 5.44
CA LEU A 72 3.05 -1.92 4.74
C LEU A 72 3.11 -0.74 5.71
N LEU A 73 2.48 -0.87 6.87
CA LEU A 73 2.49 0.17 7.90
C LEU A 73 3.88 0.37 8.49
N SER A 74 4.63 -0.70 8.78
CA SER A 74 6.00 -0.60 9.28
C SER A 74 6.89 0.18 8.31
N ILE A 75 6.81 -0.14 7.01
CA ILE A 75 7.54 0.60 5.96
C ILE A 75 7.10 2.07 5.97
N ALA A 76 5.79 2.36 5.90
CA ALA A 76 5.30 3.74 5.90
C ALA A 76 5.78 4.56 7.12
N SER A 77 5.90 3.93 8.31
CA SER A 77 6.48 4.57 9.49
C SER A 77 7.95 4.92 9.29
N TYR A 78 8.77 4.02 8.73
CA TYR A 78 10.19 4.29 8.48
C TYR A 78 10.41 5.29 7.33
N GLU A 79 9.55 5.28 6.32
CA GLU A 79 9.71 6.15 5.14
C GLU A 79 9.18 7.58 5.39
N SER A 80 8.11 7.73 6.17
CA SER A 80 7.42 9.02 6.31
C SER A 80 7.15 9.46 7.75
N GLY A 81 7.31 8.57 8.73
CA GLY A 81 6.80 8.79 10.10
C GLY A 81 5.29 9.05 10.14
N TYR A 82 4.57 8.67 9.08
CA TYR A 82 3.18 9.07 8.80
C TYR A 82 2.94 10.58 8.86
N ARG A 83 3.96 11.41 8.59
CA ARG A 83 3.81 12.87 8.63
C ARG A 83 2.69 13.34 7.71
N ARG A 84 1.90 14.30 8.19
CA ARG A 84 0.77 14.88 7.45
C ARG A 84 1.19 15.49 6.12
N ASP A 85 2.33 16.17 6.07
CA ASP A 85 2.80 16.79 4.83
C ASP A 85 3.16 15.75 3.76
N VAL A 86 3.78 14.63 4.15
CA VAL A 86 4.07 13.51 3.23
C VAL A 86 2.80 12.81 2.75
N ASP A 87 1.87 12.54 3.67
CA ASP A 87 0.58 11.90 3.37
C ASP A 87 -0.24 12.73 2.36
N LEU A 88 -0.29 14.05 2.57
CA LEU A 88 -1.10 14.97 1.79
C LEU A 88 -0.34 15.67 0.64
N GLY A 89 0.95 15.37 0.47
CA GLY A 89 1.79 15.99 -0.57
C GLY A 89 2.02 17.49 -0.40
N LEU A 90 2.09 17.99 0.84
CA LEU A 90 2.17 19.41 1.17
C LEU A 90 3.62 19.89 1.33
N GLY A 91 3.95 21.01 0.69
CA GLY A 91 5.26 21.64 0.86
C GLY A 91 6.43 20.87 0.23
N LYS A 92 7.64 21.42 0.37
CA LYS A 92 8.84 20.89 -0.29
C LYS A 92 9.37 19.60 0.35
N LEU A 93 9.05 19.36 1.62
CA LEU A 93 9.56 18.22 2.40
C LEU A 93 8.73 16.95 2.24
N ALA A 94 7.61 17.00 1.50
CA ALA A 94 6.72 15.85 1.30
C ALA A 94 7.29 14.76 0.36
N ARG A 95 8.27 15.09 -0.48
CA ARG A 95 8.73 14.24 -1.60
C ARG A 95 10.15 13.71 -1.48
N GLY A 96 10.73 13.65 -0.28
CA GLY A 96 12.13 13.25 -0.10
C GLY A 96 13.07 14.15 -0.93
N GLU A 97 13.80 13.57 -1.87
CA GLU A 97 14.66 14.28 -2.84
C GLU A 97 13.89 14.82 -4.07
N GLY A 98 12.57 14.85 -4.02
CA GLY A 98 11.69 15.30 -5.10
C GLY A 98 11.25 14.21 -6.06
N VAL A 99 11.81 13.00 -5.96
CA VAL A 99 11.54 11.86 -6.86
C VAL A 99 10.64 10.79 -6.24
N ASP A 100 10.39 10.87 -4.94
CA ASP A 100 9.61 9.90 -4.17
C ASP A 100 8.24 10.48 -3.79
N SER A 101 7.27 9.62 -3.53
CA SER A 101 5.93 10.07 -3.17
C SER A 101 5.16 9.16 -2.25
N CYS A 102 4.18 9.78 -1.58
CA CYS A 102 3.28 9.20 -0.61
C CYS A 102 3.97 8.57 0.60
N LEU A 103 3.18 7.96 1.48
CA LEU A 103 3.62 7.39 2.75
C LEU A 103 4.68 6.29 2.61
N LEU A 104 4.72 5.60 1.47
CA LEU A 104 5.70 4.54 1.19
C LEU A 104 6.89 5.02 0.36
N GLN A 105 7.05 6.34 0.16
CA GLN A 105 8.13 6.96 -0.62
C GLN A 105 8.42 6.19 -1.92
N VAL A 106 7.37 5.94 -2.70
CA VAL A 106 7.47 5.25 -3.99
C VAL A 106 8.22 6.16 -4.96
N ARG A 107 9.34 5.68 -5.50
CA ARG A 107 10.11 6.40 -6.52
C ARG A 107 9.35 6.47 -7.83
N VAL A 108 8.89 7.67 -8.20
CA VAL A 108 8.17 7.97 -9.45
C VAL A 108 9.08 8.70 -10.46
N GLY A 109 10.03 9.51 -9.98
CA GLY A 109 10.91 10.31 -10.83
C GLY A 109 10.14 11.31 -11.70
N ALA A 110 10.55 11.53 -12.95
CA ALA A 110 9.84 12.45 -13.86
C ALA A 110 8.59 11.81 -14.53
N GLY A 111 8.29 10.55 -14.23
CA GLY A 111 7.31 9.74 -14.97
C GLY A 111 6.08 9.35 -14.15
N LYS A 112 5.71 8.08 -14.30
CA LYS A 112 4.59 7.43 -13.63
C LYS A 112 5.03 6.10 -13.06
N THR A 113 4.31 5.58 -12.07
CA THR A 113 4.48 4.18 -11.63
C THR A 113 4.16 3.22 -12.78
N ARG A 114 4.47 1.93 -12.60
CA ARG A 114 4.12 0.88 -13.57
C ARG A 114 2.61 0.81 -13.83
N GLU A 115 1.83 1.14 -12.82
CA GLU A 115 0.37 1.21 -12.84
C GLU A 115 -0.16 2.49 -13.53
N GLY A 116 0.71 3.40 -13.96
CA GLY A 116 0.35 4.62 -14.67
C GLY A 116 -0.01 5.81 -13.77
N TRP A 117 0.38 5.77 -12.48
CA TRP A 117 0.06 6.82 -11.51
C TRP A 117 1.19 7.83 -11.37
N SER A 118 0.84 9.12 -11.39
CA SER A 118 1.74 10.24 -11.14
C SER A 118 1.98 10.45 -9.64
N HIS A 119 2.88 11.38 -9.28
CA HIS A 119 3.02 11.84 -7.89
C HIS A 119 1.70 12.28 -7.26
N ASP A 120 0.89 13.04 -8.01
CA ASP A 120 -0.38 13.61 -7.56
C ASP A 120 -1.44 12.52 -7.33
N ASP A 121 -1.48 11.51 -8.21
CA ASP A 121 -2.33 10.34 -8.03
C ASP A 121 -2.07 9.61 -6.71
N LEU A 122 -0.79 9.44 -6.34
CA LEU A 122 -0.40 8.68 -5.14
C LEU A 122 -0.68 9.41 -3.83
N VAL A 123 -0.67 10.75 -3.81
CA VAL A 123 -0.97 11.54 -2.61
C VAL A 123 -2.47 11.81 -2.45
N LYS A 124 -3.21 11.89 -3.55
CA LYS A 124 -4.68 12.07 -3.52
C LYS A 124 -5.43 10.79 -3.18
N ASP A 125 -4.83 9.63 -3.45
CA ASP A 125 -5.44 8.31 -3.24
C ASP A 125 -4.46 7.39 -2.50
N ARG A 126 -4.77 7.16 -1.21
CA ARG A 126 -3.94 6.31 -0.35
C ARG A 126 -3.94 4.85 -0.81
N GLU A 127 -5.02 4.35 -1.41
CA GLU A 127 -5.03 2.98 -1.93
C GLU A 127 -4.03 2.84 -3.08
N LYS A 128 -3.94 3.83 -3.98
CA LYS A 128 -2.90 3.83 -5.04
C LYS A 128 -1.49 3.81 -4.44
N CYS A 129 -1.23 4.62 -3.41
CA CYS A 129 0.04 4.58 -2.69
C CYS A 129 0.38 3.18 -2.17
N PHE A 130 -0.54 2.56 -1.44
CA PHE A 130 -0.33 1.23 -0.86
C PHE A 130 -0.25 0.12 -1.93
N ARG A 131 -1.02 0.21 -3.02
CA ARG A 131 -0.95 -0.74 -4.15
C ARG A 131 0.40 -0.67 -4.86
N ALA A 132 0.87 0.53 -5.18
CA ALA A 132 2.18 0.73 -5.81
C ALA A 132 3.30 0.22 -4.91
N GLY A 133 3.25 0.54 -3.61
CA GLY A 133 4.22 0.05 -2.63
C GLY A 133 4.19 -1.48 -2.47
N LEU A 134 3.01 -2.10 -2.35
CA LEU A 134 2.87 -3.56 -2.27
C LEU A 134 3.43 -4.26 -3.52
N SER A 135 3.18 -3.71 -4.71
CA SER A 135 3.73 -4.16 -5.99
C SER A 135 5.27 -4.18 -5.95
N LEU A 136 5.91 -3.12 -5.46
CA LEU A 136 7.37 -3.02 -5.30
C LEU A 136 7.92 -3.98 -4.23
N ILE A 137 7.25 -4.08 -3.07
CA ILE A 137 7.64 -4.99 -1.99
C ILE A 137 7.64 -6.44 -2.49
N ARG A 138 6.56 -6.85 -3.18
CA ARG A 138 6.47 -8.20 -3.78
C ARG A 138 7.58 -8.45 -4.79
N LYS A 139 7.90 -7.46 -5.63
CA LYS A 139 9.04 -7.54 -6.56
C LYS A 139 10.36 -7.72 -5.81
N SER A 140 10.58 -7.00 -4.72
CA SER A 140 11.76 -7.18 -3.86
C SER A 140 11.83 -8.59 -3.28
N PHE A 141 10.74 -9.09 -2.73
CA PHE A 141 10.68 -10.45 -2.17
C PHE A 141 10.94 -11.53 -3.22
N GLY A 142 10.45 -11.35 -4.44
CA GLY A 142 10.73 -12.23 -5.57
C GLY A 142 12.19 -12.19 -6.01
N ALA A 143 12.75 -10.98 -6.21
CA ALA A 143 14.14 -10.79 -6.63
C ALA A 143 15.13 -11.33 -5.58
N CYS A 144 14.87 -11.08 -4.31
CA CYS A 144 15.72 -11.49 -3.19
C CYS A 144 15.27 -12.81 -2.54
N ARG A 145 14.56 -13.69 -3.26
CA ARG A 145 14.01 -14.95 -2.71
C ARG A 145 15.05 -15.90 -2.09
N LYS A 146 16.32 -15.80 -2.52
CA LYS A 146 17.45 -16.60 -1.99
C LYS A 146 17.95 -16.11 -0.63
N GLN A 147 17.58 -14.90 -0.23
CA GLN A 147 17.95 -14.29 1.04
C GLN A 147 17.07 -14.79 2.19
N ALA A 148 17.58 -14.66 3.42
CA ALA A 148 16.79 -14.85 4.63
C ALA A 148 15.57 -13.92 4.62
N LEU A 149 14.45 -14.34 5.22
CA LEU A 149 13.18 -13.62 5.16
C LEU A 149 13.33 -12.13 5.52
N LEU A 150 14.09 -11.83 6.57
CA LEU A 150 14.28 -10.46 7.06
C LEU A 150 15.11 -9.58 6.12
N ASP A 151 15.79 -10.15 5.12
CA ASP A 151 16.61 -9.45 4.13
C ASP A 151 15.91 -9.32 2.76
N ARG A 152 14.71 -9.87 2.60
CA ARG A 152 13.98 -9.90 1.32
C ARG A 152 13.42 -8.55 0.87
N LEU A 153 13.45 -7.52 1.74
CA LEU A 153 13.10 -6.15 1.38
C LEU A 153 14.31 -5.34 0.87
N SER A 154 15.52 -5.92 0.82
CA SER A 154 16.74 -5.20 0.42
C SER A 154 16.64 -4.53 -0.95
N ALA A 155 16.00 -5.16 -1.95
CA ALA A 155 15.86 -4.54 -3.26
C ALA A 155 14.90 -3.33 -3.24
N TYR A 156 13.92 -3.31 -2.35
CA TYR A 156 13.07 -2.14 -2.12
C TYR A 156 13.83 -1.01 -1.41
N THR A 157 14.60 -1.31 -0.36
CA THR A 157 15.31 -0.31 0.46
C THR A 157 16.63 0.20 -0.17
N ARG A 158 17.31 -0.64 -0.97
CA ARG A 158 18.68 -0.40 -1.46
C ARG A 158 18.83 -0.56 -2.97
N GLY A 159 17.80 -1.02 -3.67
CA GLY A 159 17.85 -1.30 -5.11
C GLY A 159 18.59 -2.59 -5.49
N ARG A 160 19.10 -3.37 -4.52
CA ARG A 160 19.79 -4.65 -4.73
C ARG A 160 19.61 -5.59 -3.55
N CYS A 161 19.81 -6.89 -3.76
CA CYS A 161 19.76 -7.88 -2.67
C CYS A 161 21.05 -7.83 -1.84
N ILE A 162 20.92 -7.67 -0.52
CA ILE A 162 22.03 -7.54 0.42
C ILE A 162 21.78 -8.52 1.58
N GLU A 163 22.79 -9.31 1.93
CA GLU A 163 22.78 -10.15 3.14
C GLU A 163 22.90 -9.26 4.38
N ASP A 164 22.18 -9.60 5.45
CA ASP A 164 22.17 -8.84 6.70
C ASP A 164 21.78 -7.35 6.53
N ASP A 165 20.89 -7.01 5.59
CA ASP A 165 20.45 -5.63 5.36
C ASP A 165 19.70 -5.06 6.57
N LYS A 166 20.38 -4.20 7.32
CA LYS A 166 19.82 -3.51 8.49
C LYS A 166 18.50 -2.78 8.17
N LEU A 167 18.35 -2.21 6.97
CA LEU A 167 17.13 -1.47 6.61
C LEU A 167 15.93 -2.39 6.39
N SER A 168 16.14 -3.49 5.63
CA SER A 168 15.16 -4.56 5.45
C SER A 168 14.76 -5.19 6.79
N ARG A 169 15.75 -5.58 7.60
CA ARG A 169 15.55 -6.22 8.91
C ARG A 169 14.78 -5.34 9.88
N ALA A 170 15.05 -4.03 9.90
CA ALA A 170 14.34 -3.10 10.77
C ALA A 170 12.84 -3.01 10.44
N ARG A 171 12.50 -3.00 9.14
CA ARG A 171 11.11 -2.91 8.64
C ARG A 171 10.36 -4.22 8.83
N ILE A 172 10.91 -5.34 8.34
CA ILE A 172 10.27 -6.66 8.48
C ILE A 172 10.23 -7.08 9.96
N GLY A 173 11.33 -6.92 10.69
CA GLY A 173 11.40 -7.29 12.10
C GLY A 173 10.41 -6.53 12.98
N ARG A 174 10.17 -5.24 12.73
CA ARG A 174 9.12 -4.47 13.42
C ARG A 174 7.73 -5.04 13.11
N ALA A 175 7.44 -5.36 11.86
CA ALA A 175 6.17 -5.94 11.45
C ALA A 175 5.92 -7.31 12.08
N LEU A 176 6.91 -8.20 12.10
CA LEU A 176 6.78 -9.55 12.67
C LEU A 176 6.69 -9.56 14.20
N ARG A 177 7.20 -8.52 14.88
CA ARG A 177 7.06 -8.34 16.34
C ARG A 177 5.78 -7.60 16.73
N ALA A 178 4.98 -7.14 15.76
CA ALA A 178 3.72 -6.47 16.05
C ALA A 178 2.80 -7.39 16.86
N LYS A 179 1.96 -6.79 17.72
CA LYS A 179 0.90 -7.54 18.41
C LYS A 179 0.07 -8.29 17.36
N ARG A 180 -0.24 -9.55 17.63
CA ARG A 180 -1.00 -10.41 16.71
C ARG A 180 -2.33 -9.76 16.36
N ALA A 181 -2.72 -9.81 15.08
CA ALA A 181 -4.02 -9.34 14.63
C ALA A 181 -5.16 -10.11 15.33
N PRO A 182 -6.28 -9.43 15.65
CA PRO A 182 -7.37 -9.99 16.45
C PRO A 182 -8.11 -11.15 15.76
N MET A 183 -7.98 -11.30 14.44
CA MET A 183 -8.72 -12.28 13.64
C MET A 183 -7.82 -12.96 12.60
N THR A 184 -8.29 -14.05 11.99
CA THR A 184 -7.66 -14.69 10.83
C THR A 184 -8.09 -14.00 9.54
N ASP A 185 -7.33 -14.20 8.47
CA ASP A 185 -7.66 -13.61 7.17
C ASP A 185 -8.98 -14.14 6.62
N GLU A 186 -9.26 -15.42 6.83
CA GLU A 186 -10.53 -16.05 6.44
C GLU A 186 -11.73 -15.38 7.12
N ALA A 187 -11.65 -15.12 8.43
CA ALA A 187 -12.74 -14.48 9.18
C ALA A 187 -12.98 -13.03 8.72
N VAL A 188 -11.92 -12.31 8.36
CA VAL A 188 -12.05 -10.95 7.81
C VAL A 188 -12.68 -11.00 6.42
N LEU A 189 -12.16 -11.82 5.51
CA LEU A 189 -12.64 -11.94 4.13
C LEU A 189 -14.09 -12.43 4.06
N ALA A 190 -14.50 -13.37 4.91
CA ALA A 190 -15.87 -13.87 4.97
C ALA A 190 -16.91 -12.79 5.36
N SER A 191 -16.44 -11.69 5.96
CA SER A 191 -17.30 -10.59 6.40
C SER A 191 -17.28 -9.38 5.47
N MET A 192 -16.39 -9.37 4.48
CA MET A 192 -16.34 -8.28 3.51
C MET A 192 -17.54 -8.38 2.57
N PRO A 193 -18.13 -7.24 2.16
CA PRO A 193 -19.14 -7.25 1.11
C PRO A 193 -18.54 -7.94 -0.11
N LYS A 194 -19.29 -8.88 -0.69
CA LYS A 194 -18.88 -9.51 -1.94
C LYS A 194 -18.71 -8.40 -2.99
N PRO A 195 -17.65 -8.46 -3.82
CA PRO A 195 -17.52 -7.53 -4.93
C PRO A 195 -18.81 -7.61 -5.75
N GLU A 196 -19.40 -6.46 -6.07
CA GLU A 196 -20.45 -6.45 -7.07
C GLU A 196 -19.88 -7.07 -8.35
N PRO A 197 -20.63 -7.95 -9.02
CA PRO A 197 -20.19 -8.50 -10.29
C PRO A 197 -19.86 -7.33 -11.22
N LYS A 198 -18.65 -7.33 -11.79
CA LYS A 198 -18.28 -6.33 -12.79
C LYS A 198 -19.36 -6.35 -13.87
N PRO A 199 -19.85 -5.20 -14.33
CA PRO A 199 -20.78 -5.14 -15.45
C PRO A 199 -20.21 -6.00 -16.58
N GLU A 200 -21.02 -6.91 -17.11
CA GLU A 200 -20.60 -7.68 -18.28
C GLU A 200 -20.11 -6.69 -19.35
N PRO A 201 -18.97 -6.96 -20.00
CA PRO A 201 -18.51 -6.11 -21.08
C PRO A 201 -19.65 -5.98 -22.08
N ILE A 202 -20.16 -4.76 -22.26
CA ILE A 202 -21.20 -4.48 -23.25
C ILE A 202 -20.64 -4.99 -24.57
N ALA A 203 -21.33 -5.98 -25.15
CA ALA A 203 -20.93 -6.55 -26.43
C ALA A 203 -20.74 -5.40 -27.41
N PRO A 204 -19.63 -5.38 -28.19
CA PRO A 204 -19.43 -4.35 -29.18
C PRO A 204 -20.66 -4.32 -30.10
N PRO A 205 -21.15 -3.12 -30.49
CA PRO A 205 -22.29 -3.01 -31.36
C PRO A 205 -22.02 -3.85 -32.62
N SER A 206 -22.97 -4.71 -32.97
CA SER A 206 -22.92 -5.53 -34.18
C SER A 206 -22.55 -4.62 -35.35
N GLY A 207 -21.42 -4.90 -35.99
CA GLY A 207 -20.96 -4.12 -37.14
C GLY A 207 -22.04 -4.05 -38.23
N PRO A 208 -22.05 -3.00 -39.05
CA PRO A 208 -23.02 -2.87 -40.13
C PRO A 208 -22.96 -4.09 -41.07
N PRO A 209 -24.10 -4.55 -41.60
CA PRO A 209 -24.14 -5.68 -42.52
C PRO A 209 -23.26 -5.39 -43.73
N ALA A 210 -22.47 -6.39 -44.13
CA ALA A 210 -21.59 -6.31 -45.29
C ALA A 210 -22.40 -5.93 -46.54
N ALA A 211 -21.98 -4.87 -47.22
CA ALA A 211 -22.56 -4.47 -48.50
C ALA A 211 -22.37 -5.62 -49.50
N GLY A 212 -23.48 -6.18 -49.97
CA GLY A 212 -23.47 -7.20 -51.01
C GLY A 212 -22.93 -6.64 -52.32
N ASN A 213 -21.88 -7.26 -52.84
CA ASN A 213 -21.40 -7.00 -54.19
C ASN A 213 -22.42 -7.58 -55.19
N GLY A 214 -23.27 -6.72 -55.74
CA GLY A 214 -24.04 -7.03 -56.94
C GLY A 214 -23.11 -7.00 -58.16
N ASN A 215 -22.84 -8.18 -58.72
CA ASN A 215 -22.34 -8.34 -60.09
C ASN A 215 -23.56 -8.65 -60.95
N ASP A 216 -24.03 -7.69 -61.73
CA ASP A 216 -24.90 -7.95 -62.88
C ASP A 216 -24.08 -7.75 -64.16
N SER A 217 -24.09 -8.80 -64.99
CA SER A 217 -23.49 -8.90 -66.33
C SER A 217 -24.47 -8.42 -67.40
#